data_AF-A0A8S3XEQ5-F1
#
_entry.id   AF-A0A8S3XEQ5-F1
#
_cell.length_a   1.000
_cell.length_b   1.000
_cell.length_c   1.000
_cell.angle_alpha   90.00
_cell.angle_beta   90.00
_cell.angle_gamma   90.00
#
_symmetry.space_group_name_H-M   'P 1'
#
loop_
_entity.id
_entity.type
_entity.pdbx_description
1 polymer ?
#
loop_
_entity_poly.entity_id
_entity_poly.type
_entity_poly.pdbx_seq_one_letter_code
_entity_poly.pdbx_strand_id
1 'polypeptide(L)'
;MDNRNRAKKIVNMALQSLPPPSSSTSTNEDFSSDHSSYHPQQNVEISTELEDSEAERDKRGKHVPANKLSDEKLNWIKDHINSFPKFVSHYGERRSTRKYLRPDLSMNKMYELFKAKCESEGKPILKKSAYVKVFTTEFNLHFYIPKDTCKTCDMLEIEIKAEEDIETCLAIRVQKRSAY
;
A
#
# COMPACT_ATOMS: atom_id res chain seq x y z
N MET A 1 0.54 -47.08 4.20
CA MET A 1 1.52 -45.97 4.12
C MET A 1 0.77 -44.68 4.41
N ASP A 2 0.96 -44.14 5.60
CA ASP A 2 0.10 -43.14 6.21
C ASP A 2 0.21 -41.75 5.57
N ASN A 3 -0.94 -41.17 5.23
CA ASN A 3 -1.10 -39.87 4.59
C ASN A 3 -0.54 -38.70 5.43
N ARG A 4 -0.31 -38.95 6.73
CA ARG A 4 0.29 -38.03 7.71
C ARG A 4 1.77 -37.70 7.43
N ASN A 5 2.46 -38.52 6.65
CA ASN A 5 3.89 -38.33 6.33
C ASN A 5 4.15 -37.63 4.97
N ARG A 6 3.11 -37.36 4.18
CA ARG A 6 3.25 -36.60 2.91
C ARG A 6 3.26 -35.09 3.15
N ALA A 7 2.50 -34.61 4.15
CA ALA A 7 2.43 -33.19 4.51
C ALA A 7 3.74 -32.66 5.14
N LYS A 8 4.50 -33.49 5.85
CA LYS A 8 5.79 -33.10 6.45
C LYS A 8 6.94 -32.99 5.45
N LYS A 9 6.80 -33.56 4.24
CA LYS A 9 7.82 -33.52 3.19
C LYS A 9 7.79 -32.21 2.37
N ILE A 10 6.66 -31.50 2.37
CA ILE A 10 6.49 -30.25 1.59
C ILE A 10 6.99 -29.03 2.39
N VAL A 11 6.93 -29.07 3.72
CA VAL A 11 7.41 -27.98 4.59
C VAL A 11 8.94 -27.89 4.62
N ASN A 12 9.66 -28.99 4.37
CA ASN A 12 11.11 -29.05 4.57
C ASN A 12 11.98 -28.73 3.32
N MET A 13 11.39 -28.17 2.26
CA MET A 13 12.10 -27.83 1.01
C MET A 13 12.22 -26.32 0.72
N ALA A 14 11.76 -25.43 1.61
CA ALA A 14 11.67 -23.98 1.33
C ALA A 14 12.53 -23.08 2.23
N LEU A 15 13.62 -23.58 2.83
CA LEU A 15 14.46 -22.80 3.78
C LEU A 15 15.97 -22.74 3.45
N GLN A 16 16.36 -22.82 2.18
CA GLN A 16 17.75 -22.56 1.77
C GLN A 16 17.76 -21.77 0.46
N SER A 17 17.99 -20.45 0.56
CA SER A 17 18.63 -19.57 -0.43
C SER A 17 18.27 -18.10 -0.16
N LEU A 18 18.88 -17.50 0.86
CA LEU A 18 19.08 -16.05 0.91
C LEU A 18 20.57 -15.79 0.66
N PRO A 19 20.96 -15.07 -0.40
CA PRO A 19 22.34 -14.60 -0.51
C PRO A 19 22.58 -13.40 0.43
N PRO A 20 23.74 -13.34 1.12
CA PRO A 20 24.09 -12.24 2.03
C PRO A 20 24.52 -10.96 1.29
N PRO A 21 24.49 -9.79 1.96
CA PRO A 21 24.94 -8.53 1.39
C PRO A 21 26.48 -8.48 1.31
N SER A 22 27.04 -8.34 0.12
CA SER A 22 28.46 -8.08 -0.08
C SER A 22 28.75 -6.58 0.01
N SER A 23 29.29 -6.18 1.16
CA SER A 23 30.11 -4.97 1.30
C SER A 23 31.57 -5.42 1.30
N SER A 24 32.41 -4.83 0.44
CA SER A 24 33.78 -4.38 0.74
C SER A 24 34.71 -4.35 -0.50
N THR A 25 35.24 -3.15 -0.76
CA THR A 25 36.68 -2.85 -0.99
C THR A 25 37.46 -3.43 -2.17
N SER A 26 38.03 -2.46 -2.92
CA SER A 26 39.45 -2.32 -3.31
C SER A 26 40.03 -3.23 -4.41
N THR A 27 40.35 -2.60 -5.55
CA THR A 27 41.69 -2.74 -6.16
C THR A 27 42.11 -1.42 -6.80
N ASN A 28 43.18 -0.84 -6.26
CA ASN A 28 44.02 0.15 -6.91
C ASN A 28 44.68 -0.48 -8.14
N GLU A 29 44.74 0.21 -9.27
CA GLU A 29 45.87 0.10 -10.19
C GLU A 29 46.26 1.49 -10.69
N ASP A 30 47.54 1.77 -10.49
CA ASP A 30 48.30 2.94 -10.87
C ASP A 30 48.34 3.14 -12.38
N PHE A 31 48.11 4.36 -12.86
CA PHE A 31 48.90 4.88 -13.98
C PHE A 31 49.16 6.37 -13.83
N SER A 32 50.42 6.65 -13.50
CA SER A 32 51.08 7.95 -13.46
C SER A 32 51.00 8.70 -14.79
N SER A 33 50.78 10.01 -14.75
CA SER A 33 51.76 11.02 -15.20
C SER A 33 51.11 12.37 -15.46
N ASP A 34 51.82 13.43 -15.05
CA ASP A 34 51.71 14.83 -15.50
C ASP A 34 50.47 15.64 -15.09
N HIS A 35 50.63 16.57 -14.15
CA HIS A 35 51.13 17.91 -14.49
C HIS A 35 51.27 18.79 -13.23
N SER A 36 52.52 19.13 -12.91
CA SER A 36 52.99 20.49 -12.59
C SER A 36 52.16 21.41 -11.65
N SER A 37 52.80 21.72 -10.51
CA SER A 37 52.99 23.07 -9.93
C SER A 37 51.96 23.66 -8.95
N TYR A 38 52.43 23.92 -7.71
CA TYR A 38 52.23 25.09 -6.82
C TYR A 38 50.86 25.82 -6.84
N HIS A 39 50.20 26.20 -5.73
CA HIS A 39 50.66 26.81 -4.48
C HIS A 39 49.46 26.87 -3.51
N PRO A 40 49.64 26.83 -2.16
CA PRO A 40 48.56 27.02 -1.20
C PRO A 40 48.22 28.51 -1.04
N GLN A 41 46.94 28.88 -1.04
CA GLN A 41 46.46 30.23 -0.66
C GLN A 41 45.55 30.05 0.56
N GLN A 42 46.01 30.36 1.78
CA GLN A 42 45.94 31.68 2.42
C GLN A 42 44.55 32.33 2.29
N ASN A 43 43.88 32.41 3.45
CA ASN A 43 42.75 33.33 3.68
C ASN A 43 43.15 34.75 3.28
N VAL A 44 42.37 35.35 2.39
CA VAL A 44 42.35 36.79 2.18
C VAL A 44 40.89 37.22 2.16
N GLU A 45 40.52 38.03 3.16
CA GLU A 45 39.29 38.81 3.15
C GLU A 45 39.26 39.67 1.89
N ILE A 46 38.25 39.45 1.04
CA ILE A 46 37.92 40.37 -0.03
C ILE A 46 36.42 40.64 0.06
N SER A 47 36.11 41.79 0.64
CA SER A 47 34.85 42.49 0.52
C SER A 47 34.62 42.88 -0.95
N THR A 48 33.73 42.18 -1.63
CA THR A 48 33.11 42.65 -2.87
C THR A 48 31.62 42.78 -2.63
N GLU A 49 31.19 44.02 -2.43
CA GLU A 49 29.84 44.46 -2.71
C GLU A 49 29.51 44.07 -4.16
N LEU A 50 28.68 43.05 -4.32
CA LEU A 50 27.91 42.82 -5.53
C LEU A 50 26.47 42.68 -5.06
N GLU A 51 25.72 43.74 -5.35
CA GLU A 51 24.26 43.79 -5.26
C GLU A 51 23.70 42.69 -6.17
N ASP A 52 23.54 41.49 -5.64
CA ASP A 52 22.73 40.47 -6.28
C ASP A 52 21.28 40.90 -6.11
N SER A 53 20.78 41.52 -7.18
CA SER A 53 19.40 41.84 -7.43
C SER A 53 18.51 40.72 -6.91
N GLU A 54 17.87 40.97 -5.78
CA GLU A 54 16.88 40.06 -5.23
C GLU A 54 15.63 40.18 -6.09
N ALA A 55 15.66 39.50 -7.24
CA ALA A 55 14.53 39.41 -8.14
C ALA A 55 13.38 38.80 -7.32
N GLU A 56 12.44 39.67 -6.92
CA GLU A 56 11.24 39.29 -6.20
C GLU A 56 10.52 38.21 -7.00
N ARG A 57 10.74 36.95 -6.61
CA ARG A 57 10.18 35.79 -7.30
C ARG A 57 8.67 35.98 -7.38
N ASP A 58 8.14 35.99 -8.60
CA ASP A 58 6.72 36.18 -8.89
C ASP A 58 5.85 35.34 -7.92
N LYS A 59 5.05 36.03 -7.11
CA LYS A 59 4.18 35.44 -6.09
C LYS A 59 2.78 35.13 -6.64
N ARG A 60 2.53 35.36 -7.94
CA ARG A 60 1.26 34.99 -8.59
C ARG A 60 1.04 33.47 -8.48
N GLY A 61 -0.19 33.06 -8.17
CA GLY A 61 -0.58 31.65 -8.08
C GLY A 61 -0.28 30.93 -6.76
N LYS A 62 0.31 31.60 -5.75
CA LYS A 62 0.65 30.97 -4.45
C LYS A 62 -0.51 30.92 -3.44
N HIS A 63 -1.74 31.25 -3.85
CA HIS A 63 -2.90 31.19 -2.98
C HIS A 63 -3.45 29.76 -2.90
N VAL A 64 -3.39 29.16 -1.72
CA VAL A 64 -4.06 27.88 -1.47
C VAL A 64 -5.57 28.11 -1.60
N PRO A 65 -6.29 27.36 -2.45
CA PRO A 65 -7.72 27.57 -2.61
C PRO A 65 -8.43 27.40 -1.28
N ALA A 66 -9.32 28.34 -0.94
CA ALA A 66 -10.06 28.34 0.33
C ALA A 66 -10.87 27.04 0.56
N ASN A 67 -11.19 26.33 -0.51
CA ASN A 67 -11.90 25.05 -0.49
C ASN A 67 -10.99 23.84 -0.24
N LYS A 68 -9.68 24.02 -0.06
CA LYS A 68 -8.76 22.92 0.25
C LYS A 68 -9.07 22.39 1.64
N LEU A 69 -9.33 21.09 1.74
CA LEU A 69 -9.45 20.41 3.03
C LEU A 69 -8.06 20.32 3.68
N SER A 70 -8.03 20.48 5.01
CA SER A 70 -6.82 20.23 5.79
C SER A 70 -6.41 18.77 5.70
N ASP A 71 -5.11 18.50 5.84
CA ASP A 71 -4.57 17.13 5.77
C ASP A 71 -5.14 16.24 6.88
N GLU A 72 -5.43 16.82 8.06
CA GLU A 72 -6.14 16.16 9.16
C GLU A 72 -7.51 15.61 8.74
N LYS A 73 -8.32 16.43 8.07
CA LYS A 73 -9.65 16.04 7.58
C LYS A 73 -9.57 14.96 6.50
N LEU A 74 -8.55 15.03 5.65
CA LEU A 74 -8.29 13.98 4.66
C LEU A 74 -7.88 12.67 5.35
N ASN A 75 -7.09 12.74 6.42
CA ASN A 75 -6.69 11.55 7.18
C ASN A 75 -7.89 10.86 7.80
N TRP A 76 -8.86 11.60 8.37
CA TRP A 76 -10.08 10.99 8.91
C TRP A 76 -10.86 10.17 7.88
N ILE A 77 -10.94 10.67 6.63
CA ILE A 77 -11.56 9.93 5.53
C ILE A 77 -10.74 8.68 5.21
N LYS A 78 -9.42 8.81 5.11
CA LYS A 78 -8.51 7.69 4.81
C LYS A 78 -8.59 6.60 5.88
N ASP A 79 -8.59 6.98 7.15
CA ASP A 79 -8.71 6.08 8.29
C ASP A 79 -10.05 5.34 8.27
N HIS A 80 -11.13 6.04 7.97
CA HIS A 80 -12.44 5.43 7.82
C HIS A 80 -12.47 4.41 6.66
N ILE A 81 -11.97 4.76 5.47
CA ILE A 81 -11.89 3.83 4.34
C ILE A 81 -11.02 2.61 4.67
N ASN A 82 -9.91 2.81 5.40
CA ASN A 82 -9.02 1.72 5.79
C ASN A 82 -9.59 0.80 6.87
N SER A 83 -10.61 1.24 7.62
CA SER A 83 -11.26 0.41 8.64
C SER A 83 -12.10 -0.73 8.04
N PHE A 84 -12.46 -0.65 6.76
CA PHE A 84 -13.22 -1.71 6.10
C PHE A 84 -12.33 -2.90 5.72
N PRO A 85 -12.78 -4.14 5.97
CA PRO A 85 -12.12 -5.33 5.46
C PRO A 85 -12.04 -5.30 3.94
N LYS A 86 -10.84 -5.59 3.42
CA LYS A 86 -10.52 -5.62 1.99
C LYS A 86 -9.87 -6.94 1.66
N PHE A 87 -10.19 -7.47 0.48
CA PHE A 87 -9.71 -8.76 0.01
C PHE A 87 -9.20 -8.65 -1.42
N VAL A 88 -8.48 -9.67 -1.88
CA VAL A 88 -7.94 -9.74 -3.24
C VAL A 88 -8.65 -10.88 -3.95
N SER A 89 -9.16 -10.63 -5.15
CA SER A 89 -9.80 -11.71 -5.88
C SER A 89 -8.78 -12.75 -6.30
N HIS A 90 -9.09 -14.03 -6.10
CA HIS A 90 -8.23 -15.15 -6.47
C HIS A 90 -7.76 -15.11 -7.94
N TYR A 91 -8.66 -14.76 -8.87
CA TYR A 91 -8.33 -14.61 -10.28
C TYR A 91 -7.36 -13.46 -10.56
N GLY A 92 -7.39 -12.42 -9.72
CA GLY A 92 -6.66 -11.18 -9.88
C GLY A 92 -5.35 -11.12 -9.10
N GLU A 93 -5.15 -11.92 -8.06
CA GLU A 93 -4.04 -11.75 -7.11
C GLU A 93 -2.66 -11.79 -7.78
N ARG A 94 -2.47 -12.68 -8.78
CA ARG A 94 -1.21 -12.77 -9.54
C ARG A 94 -1.07 -11.69 -10.62
N ARG A 95 -2.16 -11.02 -11.00
CA ARG A 95 -2.22 -10.12 -12.17
C ARG A 95 -2.55 -8.67 -11.81
N SER A 96 -2.95 -8.38 -10.58
CA SER A 96 -3.46 -7.08 -10.18
C SER A 96 -3.24 -6.81 -8.69
N THR A 97 -2.87 -5.58 -8.38
CA THR A 97 -2.82 -5.06 -7.01
C THR A 97 -4.19 -4.57 -6.52
N ARG A 98 -5.24 -4.77 -7.32
CA ARG A 98 -6.61 -4.34 -7.04
C ARG A 98 -7.17 -5.07 -5.83
N LYS A 99 -7.71 -4.30 -4.89
CA LYS A 99 -8.40 -4.83 -3.71
C LYS A 99 -9.90 -4.57 -3.82
N TYR A 100 -10.68 -5.43 -3.20
CA TYR A 100 -12.12 -5.40 -3.25
C TYR A 100 -12.72 -5.22 -1.86
N LEU A 101 -13.81 -4.45 -1.83
CA LEU A 101 -14.72 -4.34 -0.71
C LEU A 101 -15.88 -5.31 -0.90
N ARG A 102 -16.51 -5.69 0.20
CA ARG A 102 -17.64 -6.63 0.18
C ARG A 102 -18.83 -6.08 -0.65
N PRO A 103 -19.64 -6.95 -1.25
CA PRO A 103 -20.75 -6.56 -2.14
C PRO A 103 -21.91 -5.87 -1.40
N ASP A 104 -22.00 -6.01 -0.09
CA ASP A 104 -22.97 -5.32 0.77
C ASP A 104 -22.60 -3.85 1.02
N LEU A 105 -21.35 -3.46 0.73
CA LEU A 105 -20.90 -2.09 0.82
C LEU A 105 -21.14 -1.36 -0.50
N SER A 106 -21.47 -0.08 -0.39
CA SER A 106 -21.53 0.86 -1.50
C SER A 106 -20.93 2.18 -1.08
N MET A 107 -20.59 3.04 -2.04
CA MET A 107 -20.10 4.39 -1.76
C MET A 107 -21.05 5.18 -0.85
N ASN A 108 -22.36 5.04 -1.08
CA ASN A 108 -23.38 5.68 -0.25
C ASN A 108 -23.37 5.11 1.18
N LYS A 109 -23.32 3.78 1.30
CA LYS A 109 -23.35 3.11 2.60
C LYS A 109 -22.11 3.44 3.43
N MET A 110 -20.93 3.42 2.81
CA MET A 110 -19.70 3.82 3.47
C MET A 110 -19.77 5.29 3.93
N TYR A 111 -20.31 6.19 3.11
CA TYR A 111 -20.46 7.58 3.52
C TYR A 111 -21.47 7.77 4.67
N GLU A 112 -22.57 7.00 4.70
CA GLU A 112 -23.49 6.99 5.84
C GLU A 112 -22.80 6.56 7.13
N LEU A 113 -22.01 5.49 7.08
CA LEU A 113 -21.21 5.01 8.21
C LEU A 113 -20.16 6.05 8.65
N PHE A 114 -19.56 6.76 7.70
CA PHE A 114 -18.63 7.85 7.98
C PHE A 114 -19.31 8.98 8.77
N LYS A 115 -20.51 9.39 8.36
CA LYS A 115 -21.28 10.42 9.08
C LYS A 115 -21.58 9.99 10.51
N ALA A 116 -22.06 8.75 10.69
CA ALA A 116 -22.35 8.21 12.01
C ALA A 116 -21.10 8.17 12.90
N LYS A 117 -19.94 7.79 12.33
CA LYS A 117 -18.66 7.83 13.03
C LYS A 117 -18.27 9.27 13.43
N CYS A 118 -18.38 10.23 12.52
CA CYS A 118 -18.12 11.64 12.83
C CYS A 118 -19.02 12.17 13.94
N GLU A 119 -20.31 11.85 13.91
CA GLU A 119 -21.28 12.23 14.94
C GLU A 119 -20.89 11.64 16.31
N SER A 120 -20.52 10.35 16.35
CA SER A 120 -20.07 9.71 17.60
C SER A 120 -18.77 10.27 18.18
N GLU A 121 -17.88 10.78 17.32
CA GLU A 121 -16.58 11.33 17.72
C GLU A 121 -16.63 12.86 17.90
N GLY A 122 -17.79 13.50 17.73
CA GLY A 122 -17.94 14.96 17.80
C GLY A 122 -17.20 15.72 16.69
N LYS A 123 -16.92 15.07 15.56
CA LYS A 123 -16.16 15.64 14.43
C LYS A 123 -17.10 16.27 13.39
N PRO A 124 -16.64 17.32 12.68
CA PRO A 124 -17.45 17.93 11.62
C PRO A 124 -17.60 16.97 10.43
N ILE A 125 -18.84 16.81 9.97
CA ILE A 125 -19.16 15.99 8.80
C ILE A 125 -18.61 16.65 7.53
N LEU A 126 -17.76 15.94 6.80
CA LEU A 126 -17.21 16.38 5.52
C LEU A 126 -18.17 16.08 4.36
N LYS A 127 -18.08 16.86 3.28
CA LYS A 127 -18.92 16.67 2.09
C LYS A 127 -18.64 15.31 1.45
N LYS A 128 -19.72 14.65 0.98
CA LYS A 128 -19.64 13.39 0.21
C LYS A 128 -18.70 13.48 -0.99
N SER A 129 -18.65 14.61 -1.69
CA SER A 129 -17.74 14.81 -2.83
C SER A 129 -16.28 14.66 -2.45
N ALA A 130 -15.87 15.15 -1.28
CA ALA A 130 -14.52 14.97 -0.77
C ALA A 130 -14.23 13.50 -0.42
N TYR A 131 -15.20 12.84 0.22
CA TYR A 131 -15.10 11.41 0.56
C TYR A 131 -14.91 10.55 -0.70
N VAL A 132 -15.75 10.77 -1.71
CA VAL A 132 -15.67 10.08 -3.01
C VAL A 132 -14.33 10.36 -3.69
N LYS A 133 -13.90 11.63 -3.71
CA LYS A 133 -12.62 12.02 -4.33
C LYS A 133 -11.47 11.23 -3.72
N VAL A 134 -11.35 11.26 -2.38
CA VAL A 134 -10.31 10.52 -1.65
C VAL A 134 -10.40 9.02 -1.96
N PHE A 135 -11.58 8.43 -1.94
CA PHE A 135 -11.76 7.01 -2.30
C PHE A 135 -11.25 6.71 -3.72
N THR A 136 -11.58 7.55 -4.70
CA THR A 136 -11.23 7.30 -6.11
C THR A 136 -9.78 7.61 -6.47
N THR A 137 -9.14 8.58 -5.82
CA THR A 137 -7.79 9.02 -6.19
C THR A 137 -6.70 8.35 -5.36
N GLU A 138 -6.98 8.04 -4.10
CA GLU A 138 -5.97 7.52 -3.17
C GLU A 138 -6.01 6.00 -3.02
N PHE A 139 -7.11 5.35 -3.41
CA PHE A 139 -7.31 3.92 -3.21
C PHE A 139 -7.58 3.18 -4.52
N ASN A 140 -6.85 2.10 -4.76
CA ASN A 140 -7.16 1.11 -5.79
C ASN A 140 -8.18 0.07 -5.25
N LEU A 141 -9.32 0.57 -4.76
CA LEU A 141 -10.40 -0.21 -4.15
C LEU A 141 -11.64 -0.23 -5.06
N HIS A 142 -12.25 -1.40 -5.17
CA HIS A 142 -13.47 -1.60 -5.96
C HIS A 142 -14.51 -2.37 -5.16
N PHE A 143 -15.79 -2.16 -5.44
CA PHE A 143 -16.85 -2.99 -4.86
C PHE A 143 -16.85 -4.34 -5.58
N TYR A 144 -16.82 -5.43 -4.81
CA TYR A 144 -16.85 -6.77 -5.36
C TYR A 144 -18.20 -7.04 -5.99
N ILE A 145 -18.17 -7.62 -7.19
CA ILE A 145 -19.34 -8.14 -7.87
C ILE A 145 -19.15 -9.66 -7.89
N PRO A 146 -20.04 -10.44 -7.26
CA PRO A 146 -19.98 -11.89 -7.32
C PRO A 146 -19.85 -12.37 -8.76
N LYS A 147 -18.84 -13.19 -9.01
CA LYS A 147 -18.61 -13.90 -10.27
C LYS A 147 -18.77 -15.39 -10.02
N ASP A 148 -18.89 -16.16 -11.10
CA ASP A 148 -18.91 -17.62 -11.04
C ASP A 148 -17.67 -18.13 -10.27
N THR A 149 -17.92 -19.12 -9.42
CA THR A 149 -16.90 -19.73 -8.58
C THR A 149 -15.88 -20.48 -9.43
N CYS A 150 -14.61 -20.48 -8.99
CA CYS A 150 -13.59 -21.27 -9.69
C CYS A 150 -13.74 -22.75 -9.32
N LYS A 151 -13.21 -23.64 -10.16
CA LYS A 151 -13.21 -25.09 -9.91
C LYS A 151 -12.69 -25.45 -8.51
N THR A 152 -11.67 -24.74 -8.01
CA THR A 152 -11.13 -24.97 -6.67
C THR A 152 -12.14 -24.60 -5.59
N CYS A 153 -12.84 -23.47 -5.71
CA CYS A 153 -13.87 -23.06 -4.77
C CYS A 153 -15.08 -24.02 -4.77
N ASP A 154 -15.40 -24.61 -5.92
CA ASP A 154 -16.45 -25.62 -6.06
C ASP A 154 -16.04 -26.94 -5.39
N MET A 155 -14.81 -27.41 -5.64
CA MET A 155 -14.28 -28.60 -4.97
C MET A 155 -14.26 -28.44 -3.45
N LEU A 156 -13.77 -27.30 -2.95
CA LEU A 156 -13.75 -27.01 -1.51
C LEU A 156 -15.17 -26.93 -0.93
N GLU A 157 -16.17 -26.45 -1.69
CA GLU A 157 -17.57 -26.46 -1.26
C GLU A 157 -18.12 -27.89 -1.12
N ILE A 158 -17.77 -28.76 -2.06
CA ILE A 158 -18.16 -30.18 -2.03
C ILE A 158 -17.53 -30.85 -0.82
N GLU A 159 -16.24 -30.60 -0.57
CA GLU A 159 -15.50 -31.15 0.57
C GLU A 159 -16.11 -30.71 1.91
N ILE A 160 -16.45 -29.41 2.05
CA ILE A 160 -17.16 -28.89 3.23
C ILE A 160 -18.51 -29.57 3.46
N LYS A 161 -19.23 -29.93 2.38
CA LYS A 161 -20.54 -30.57 2.49
C LYS A 161 -20.45 -32.06 2.81
N ALA A 162 -19.36 -32.71 2.44
CA ALA A 162 -19.11 -34.13 2.68
C ALA A 162 -18.44 -34.39 4.04
N GLU A 163 -17.75 -33.40 4.60
CA GLU A 163 -17.04 -33.50 5.86
C GLU A 163 -18.00 -33.36 7.06
N GLU A 164 -17.91 -34.28 8.02
CA GLU A 164 -18.73 -34.27 9.24
C GLU A 164 -17.99 -33.59 10.40
N ASP A 165 -16.65 -33.63 10.40
CA ASP A 165 -15.84 -32.97 11.41
C ASP A 165 -15.88 -31.45 11.28
N ILE A 166 -16.29 -30.79 12.38
CA ILE A 166 -16.47 -29.35 12.43
C ILE A 166 -15.13 -28.62 12.32
N GLU A 167 -14.06 -29.14 12.95
CA GLU A 167 -12.75 -28.51 12.93
C GLU A 167 -12.16 -28.49 11.52
N THR A 168 -12.24 -29.62 10.82
CA THR A 168 -11.83 -29.76 9.43
C THR A 168 -12.68 -28.89 8.50
N CYS A 169 -14.01 -28.89 8.67
CA CYS A 169 -14.91 -27.97 7.96
C CYS A 169 -14.53 -26.49 8.15
N LEU A 170 -14.18 -26.08 9.36
CA LEU A 170 -13.75 -24.72 9.65
C LEU A 170 -12.42 -24.39 8.96
N ALA A 171 -11.45 -25.31 8.97
CA ALA A 171 -10.19 -25.14 8.27
C ALA A 171 -10.38 -24.98 6.76
N ILE A 172 -11.23 -25.82 6.14
CA ILE A 172 -11.53 -25.73 4.70
C ILE A 172 -12.28 -24.42 4.38
N ARG A 173 -13.19 -23.98 5.25
CA ARG A 173 -13.85 -22.67 5.11
C ARG A 173 -12.88 -21.50 5.20
N VAL A 174 -11.87 -21.57 6.05
CA VAL A 174 -10.82 -20.54 6.13
C VAL A 174 -10.02 -20.53 4.83
N GLN A 175 -9.65 -21.70 4.29
CA GLN A 175 -8.98 -21.80 3.00
C GLN A 175 -9.84 -21.23 1.86
N LYS A 176 -11.13 -21.57 1.85
CA LYS A 176 -12.10 -21.05 0.87
C LYS A 176 -12.29 -19.54 0.99
N ARG A 177 -12.37 -18.98 2.21
CA ARG A 177 -12.44 -17.52 2.44
C ARG A 177 -11.16 -16.80 2.03
N SER A 178 -10.01 -17.41 2.25
CA SER A 178 -8.73 -16.91 1.74
C SER A 178 -8.64 -16.98 0.20
N ALA A 179 -9.54 -17.72 -0.44
CA ALA A 179 -9.67 -17.82 -1.90
C ALA A 179 -10.73 -16.85 -2.48
N TYR A 180 -11.36 -15.97 -1.69
CA TYR A 180 -12.28 -14.93 -2.16
C TYR A 180 -11.68 -13.52 -2.08
#